data_AF-A0A0B6ZA10-F1
#
_entry.id   AF-A0A0B6ZA10-F1
#
_cell.length_a   1.000
_cell.length_b   1.000
_cell.length_c   1.000
_cell.angle_alpha   90.00
_cell.angle_beta   90.00
_cell.angle_gamma   90.00
#
_symmetry.space_group_name_H-M   'P 1'
#
loop_
_entity.id
_entity.type
_entity.pdbx_description
1 polymer ?
#
loop_
_entity_poly.entity_id
_entity_poly.type
_entity_poly.pdbx_seq_one_letter_code
_entity_poly.pdbx_strand_id
1 'polypeptide(L)'
;MDLEGVDRDTVYQLVSLLMVFMVNCNESDEGEDRTGSKSQNIVLRHLNVLLGYNQTEKSFSVPPFKLRSSAVFNAFLSGVMFVLDRNYKLGYVILPITLLVLQYCPSPQRYASDYQPPTYTLWYLEPHTRISWLKSLLVILYKYQISTSPRSAIIQTLVQLVINTVDAQHHRCK
;
A
#
# COMPACT_ATOMS: atom_id res chain seq x y z
N MET A 1 -11.77 5.17 12.55
CA MET A 1 -13.08 5.60 12.02
C MET A 1 -13.81 4.33 11.67
N ASP A 2 -14.68 3.85 12.56
CA ASP A 2 -15.40 2.58 12.38
C ASP A 2 -16.56 2.81 11.41
N LEU A 3 -16.36 2.39 10.16
CA LEU A 3 -17.36 2.39 9.07
C LEU A 3 -18.38 1.26 9.27
N GLU A 4 -18.78 0.95 10.51
CA GLU A 4 -19.67 -0.17 10.85
C GLU A 4 -21.10 -0.01 10.30
N GLY A 5 -21.43 1.15 9.68
CA GLY A 5 -22.71 1.40 9.01
C GLY A 5 -22.64 1.65 7.50
N VAL A 6 -21.43 1.65 6.89
CA VAL A 6 -21.30 1.79 5.44
C VAL A 6 -21.11 0.41 4.85
N ASP A 7 -21.90 0.09 3.82
CA ASP A 7 -21.79 -1.18 3.10
C ASP A 7 -20.34 -1.40 2.62
N ARG A 8 -19.72 -2.44 3.18
CA ARG A 8 -18.32 -2.82 2.93
C ARG A 8 -18.04 -2.98 1.44
N ASP A 9 -19.01 -3.51 0.70
CA ASP A 9 -18.90 -3.75 -0.73
C ASP A 9 -18.93 -2.43 -1.51
N THR A 10 -19.82 -1.51 -1.13
CA THR A 10 -19.84 -0.15 -1.68
C THR A 10 -18.51 0.57 -1.47
N VAL A 11 -17.91 0.48 -0.28
CA VAL A 11 -16.59 1.09 0.00
C VAL A 11 -15.50 0.45 -0.86
N TYR A 12 -15.48 -0.87 -0.96
CA TYR A 12 -14.53 -1.59 -1.79
C TYR A 12 -14.63 -1.15 -3.26
N GLN A 13 -15.84 -1.09 -3.80
CA GLN A 13 -16.10 -0.68 -5.19
C GLN A 13 -15.68 0.76 -5.44
N LEU A 14 -15.97 1.67 -4.51
CA LEU A 14 -15.59 3.08 -4.63
C LEU A 14 -14.07 3.25 -4.68
N VAL A 15 -13.34 2.58 -3.78
CA VAL A 15 -11.87 2.64 -3.77
C VAL A 15 -11.30 1.94 -5.01
N SER A 16 -11.89 0.83 -5.46
CA SER A 16 -11.48 0.13 -6.68
C SER A 16 -11.64 1.01 -7.91
N LEU A 17 -12.78 1.70 -8.03
CA LEU A 17 -13.04 2.66 -9.10
C LEU A 17 -12.03 3.82 -9.05
N LEU A 18 -11.72 4.33 -7.85
CA LEU A 18 -10.68 5.33 -7.67
C LEU A 18 -9.32 4.82 -8.16
N MET A 19 -8.92 3.59 -7.84
CA MET A 19 -7.67 3.01 -8.34
C MET A 19 -7.66 2.92 -9.86
N VAL A 20 -8.75 2.46 -10.48
CA VAL A 20 -8.90 2.42 -11.95
C VAL A 20 -8.84 3.82 -12.55
N PHE A 21 -9.49 4.80 -11.93
CA PHE A 21 -9.42 6.19 -12.37
C PHE A 21 -7.98 6.72 -12.30
N MET A 22 -7.27 6.47 -11.20
CA MET A 22 -5.87 6.85 -11.01
C MET A 22 -4.93 6.24 -12.06
N VAL A 23 -5.22 5.03 -12.53
CA VAL A 23 -4.47 4.40 -13.64
C VAL A 23 -4.61 5.18 -14.95
N ASN A 24 -5.82 5.66 -15.26
CA ASN A 24 -6.18 6.20 -16.57
C ASN A 24 -6.24 7.74 -16.61
N CYS A 25 -6.18 8.40 -15.46
CA CYS A 25 -6.19 9.85 -15.36
C CYS A 25 -4.85 10.39 -15.88
N ASN A 26 -4.82 10.71 -17.18
CA ASN A 26 -3.73 11.42 -17.81
C ASN A 26 -3.91 12.92 -17.57
N GLU A 27 -2.88 13.58 -17.04
CA GLU A 27 -2.68 15.01 -17.22
C GLU A 27 -2.24 15.24 -18.67
N SER A 28 -3.12 14.99 -19.63
CA SER A 28 -3.00 15.53 -20.98
C SER A 28 -3.52 16.96 -20.95
N ASP A 29 -2.78 17.83 -20.28
CA ASP A 29 -2.84 19.26 -20.55
C ASP A 29 -1.49 19.85 -20.16
N GLU A 30 -0.75 20.30 -21.17
CA GLU A 30 0.49 21.08 -21.03
C GLU A 30 0.21 22.51 -20.53
N GLY A 31 -0.94 22.74 -19.88
CA GLY A 31 -1.36 23.99 -19.26
C GLY A 31 -1.71 23.77 -17.80
N GLU A 32 -0.88 24.30 -16.91
CA GLU A 32 -1.06 24.29 -15.45
C GLU A 32 -2.48 24.66 -15.00
N ASP A 33 -3.33 23.67 -14.74
CA ASP A 33 -4.49 23.91 -13.90
C ASP A 33 -4.12 23.56 -12.45
N ARG A 34 -3.52 24.54 -11.75
CA ARG A 34 -3.15 24.45 -10.32
C ARG A 34 -4.32 23.97 -9.44
N THR A 35 -5.55 24.08 -9.92
CA THR A 35 -6.79 23.62 -9.30
C THR A 35 -6.88 22.08 -9.32
N GLY A 36 -6.49 21.42 -10.42
CA GLY A 36 -6.49 19.97 -10.56
C GLY A 36 -5.53 19.28 -9.58
N SER A 37 -4.31 19.81 -9.44
CA SER A 37 -3.33 19.27 -8.48
C SER A 37 -3.76 19.44 -7.02
N LYS A 38 -4.50 20.50 -6.69
CA LYS A 38 -5.08 20.69 -5.34
C LYS A 38 -6.15 19.64 -5.04
N SER A 39 -7.07 19.41 -5.97
CA SER A 39 -8.12 18.39 -5.83
C SER A 39 -7.53 16.99 -5.71
N GLN A 40 -6.54 16.66 -6.52
CA GLN A 40 -5.80 15.39 -6.43
C GLN A 40 -5.15 15.21 -5.05
N ASN A 41 -4.46 16.23 -4.54
CA ASN A 41 -3.85 16.19 -3.21
C ASN A 41 -4.89 15.98 -2.09
N ILE A 42 -6.08 16.57 -2.23
CA ILE A 42 -7.19 16.35 -1.29
C ILE A 42 -7.64 14.88 -1.35
N VAL A 43 -7.88 14.33 -2.54
CA VAL A 43 -8.30 12.93 -2.70
C VAL A 43 -7.26 11.96 -2.12
N LEU A 44 -5.97 12.19 -2.39
CA LEU A 44 -4.89 11.38 -1.82
C LEU A 44 -4.80 11.48 -0.29
N ARG A 45 -5.06 12.67 0.27
CA ARG A 45 -5.14 12.83 1.72
C ARG A 45 -6.29 12.02 2.31
N HIS A 46 -7.45 12.03 1.67
CA HIS A 46 -8.59 11.21 2.10
C HIS A 46 -8.30 9.72 1.97
N LEU A 47 -7.64 9.29 0.89
CA LEU A 47 -7.21 7.89 0.74
C LEU A 47 -6.31 7.44 1.89
N ASN A 48 -5.35 8.27 2.30
CA ASN A 48 -4.50 7.97 3.46
C ASN A 48 -5.32 7.82 4.75
N VAL A 49 -6.31 8.69 4.97
CA VAL A 49 -7.21 8.60 6.13
C VAL A 49 -8.05 7.31 6.08
N LEU A 50 -8.56 6.93 4.91
CA LEU A 50 -9.33 5.70 4.71
C LEU A 50 -8.47 4.43 4.93
N LEU A 51 -7.18 4.50 4.62
CA LEU A 51 -6.19 3.46 4.95
C LEU A 51 -5.80 3.46 6.45
N GLY A 52 -6.35 4.40 7.23
CA GLY A 52 -6.04 4.56 8.64
C GLY A 52 -4.66 5.16 8.92
N TYR A 53 -4.02 5.79 7.93
CA TYR A 53 -2.70 6.42 8.08
C TYR A 53 -2.81 7.88 8.53
N ASN A 54 -2.23 8.20 9.68
CA ASN A 54 -2.11 9.56 10.18
C ASN A 54 -0.85 10.21 9.62
N GLN A 55 -1.04 11.21 8.74
CA GLN A 55 0.09 11.91 8.11
C GLN A 55 0.90 12.76 9.08
N THR A 56 0.26 13.27 10.15
CA THR A 56 0.92 14.11 11.16
C THR A 56 1.80 13.26 12.06
N GLU A 57 1.29 12.13 12.55
CA GLU A 57 2.01 11.20 13.42
C GLU A 57 2.91 10.22 12.66
N LYS A 58 2.77 10.18 11.33
CA LYS A 58 3.44 9.24 10.41
C LYS A 58 3.24 7.77 10.79
N SER A 59 2.09 7.43 11.36
CA SER A 59 1.76 6.12 11.91
C SER A 59 0.38 5.65 11.44
N PHE A 60 0.14 4.33 11.51
CA PHE A 60 -1.20 3.78 11.31
C PHE A 60 -1.99 3.84 12.62
N SER A 61 -3.24 4.27 12.54
CA SER A 61 -4.18 4.35 13.66
C SER A 61 -4.85 3.01 13.99
N VAL A 62 -4.82 2.06 13.05
CA VAL A 62 -5.41 0.72 13.20
C VAL A 62 -4.32 -0.34 13.15
N PRO A 63 -4.38 -1.39 13.98
CA PRO A 63 -3.40 -2.47 13.96
C PRO A 63 -3.44 -3.26 12.64
N PRO A 64 -2.36 -3.96 12.26
CA PRO A 64 -2.27 -4.65 10.97
C PRO A 64 -3.41 -5.63 10.70
N PHE A 65 -3.87 -6.36 11.72
CA PHE A 65 -4.95 -7.33 11.54
C PHE A 65 -6.28 -6.66 11.14
N LYS A 66 -6.60 -5.48 11.69
CA LYS A 66 -7.78 -4.70 11.29
C LYS A 66 -7.61 -4.10 9.90
N LEU A 67 -6.39 -3.65 9.56
CA LEU A 67 -6.09 -3.15 8.22
C LEU A 67 -6.32 -4.23 7.16
N ARG A 68 -5.84 -5.46 7.40
CA ARG A 68 -5.99 -6.60 6.47
C ARG A 68 -7.46 -6.93 6.15
N SER A 69 -8.37 -6.78 7.12
CA SER A 69 -9.81 -6.99 6.90
C SER A 69 -10.52 -5.82 6.21
N SER A 70 -9.88 -4.64 6.09
CA SER A 70 -10.50 -3.44 5.53
C SER A 70 -10.76 -3.57 4.04
N ALA A 71 -11.97 -3.20 3.60
CA ALA A 71 -12.33 -3.08 2.19
C ALA A 71 -11.40 -2.11 1.45
N VAL A 72 -11.09 -0.97 2.08
CA VAL A 72 -10.21 0.07 1.50
C VAL A 72 -8.83 -0.50 1.21
N PHE A 73 -8.25 -1.21 2.18
CA PHE A 73 -6.92 -1.81 2.03
C PHE A 73 -6.89 -2.83 0.88
N ASN A 74 -7.88 -3.73 0.83
CA ASN A 74 -7.91 -4.78 -0.18
C ASN A 74 -8.11 -4.20 -1.60
N ALA A 75 -9.01 -3.22 -1.75
CA ALA A 75 -9.20 -2.49 -3.00
C ALA A 75 -7.91 -1.76 -3.42
N PHE A 76 -7.33 -0.97 -2.51
CA PHE A 76 -6.09 -0.24 -2.74
C PHE A 76 -4.96 -1.18 -3.19
N LEU A 77 -4.67 -2.23 -2.43
CA LEU A 77 -3.55 -3.12 -2.71
C LEU A 77 -3.73 -3.90 -4.01
N SER A 78 -4.97 -4.24 -4.38
CA SER A 78 -5.27 -4.87 -5.67
C SER A 78 -5.04 -3.92 -6.86
N GLY A 79 -5.25 -2.61 -6.68
CA GLY A 79 -5.16 -1.62 -7.75
C GLY A 79 -3.80 -0.92 -7.85
N VAL A 80 -3.06 -0.80 -6.75
CA VAL A 80 -1.90 0.10 -6.65
C VAL A 80 -0.77 -0.27 -7.62
N MET A 81 -0.56 -1.56 -7.87
CA MET A 81 0.43 -2.02 -8.85
C MET A 81 0.20 -1.43 -10.24
N PHE A 82 -1.06 -1.27 -10.66
CA PHE A 82 -1.39 -0.73 -11.98
C PHE A 82 -1.15 0.78 -12.04
N VAL A 83 -1.41 1.50 -10.95
CA VAL A 83 -1.14 2.94 -10.89
C VAL A 83 0.36 3.17 -10.96
N LEU A 84 1.14 2.43 -10.17
CA LEU A 84 2.61 2.49 -10.18
C LEU A 84 3.19 2.12 -11.55
N ASP A 85 2.58 1.17 -12.25
CA ASP A 85 3.06 0.70 -13.53
C ASP A 85 2.73 1.65 -14.70
N ARG A 86 1.49 2.16 -14.75
CA ARG A 86 0.96 2.86 -15.93
C ARG A 86 0.92 4.39 -15.78
N ASN A 87 0.78 4.91 -14.57
CA ASN A 87 0.75 6.35 -14.32
C ASN A 87 1.93 6.76 -13.44
N TYR A 88 3.13 6.85 -14.03
CA TYR A 88 4.37 7.04 -13.28
C TYR A 88 4.37 8.32 -12.42
N LYS A 89 3.82 9.44 -12.93
CA LYS A 89 3.71 10.71 -12.19
C LYS A 89 2.91 10.52 -10.90
N LEU A 90 1.69 10.01 -11.00
CA LEU A 90 0.84 9.78 -9.83
C LEU A 90 1.41 8.67 -8.95
N GLY A 91 1.96 7.62 -9.55
CA GLY A 91 2.65 6.53 -8.88
C GLY A 91 3.79 7.03 -7.99
N TYR A 92 4.56 8.02 -8.45
CA TYR A 92 5.60 8.67 -7.65
C TYR A 92 5.03 9.39 -6.42
N VAL A 93 3.87 10.03 -6.56
CA VAL A 93 3.19 10.73 -5.45
C VAL A 93 2.66 9.73 -4.41
N ILE A 94 2.12 8.59 -4.82
CA ILE A 94 1.55 7.58 -3.90
C ILE A 94 2.55 6.53 -3.42
N LEU A 95 3.76 6.50 -3.98
CA LEU A 95 4.80 5.57 -3.59
C LEU A 95 5.09 5.59 -2.07
N PRO A 96 5.19 6.75 -1.39
CA PRO A 96 5.48 6.77 0.05
C PRO A 96 4.45 6.03 0.89
N ILE A 97 3.14 6.27 0.67
CA ILE A 97 2.09 5.54 1.41
C ILE A 97 2.09 4.06 1.02
N THR A 98 2.34 3.75 -0.26
CA THR A 98 2.38 2.35 -0.72
C THR A 98 3.48 1.56 0.00
N LEU A 99 4.69 2.12 0.12
CA LEU A 99 5.79 1.49 0.85
C LEU A 99 5.45 1.23 2.32
N LEU A 100 4.80 2.20 2.98
CA LEU A 100 4.38 2.06 4.37
C LEU A 100 3.30 0.99 4.53
N VAL A 101 2.31 0.94 3.64
CA VAL A 101 1.27 -0.09 3.64
C VAL A 101 1.90 -1.47 3.43
N LEU A 102 2.80 -1.62 2.45
CA LEU A 102 3.47 -2.89 2.16
C LEU A 102 4.33 -3.35 3.35
N GLN A 103 4.97 -2.44 4.08
CA GLN A 103 5.75 -2.77 5.28
C GLN A 103 4.85 -3.14 6.46
N TYR A 104 3.72 -2.45 6.61
CA TYR A 104 2.87 -2.56 7.79
C TYR A 104 1.89 -3.74 7.73
N CYS A 105 1.25 -3.98 6.58
CA CYS A 105 0.18 -4.97 6.46
C CYS A 105 0.56 -6.45 6.76
N PRO A 106 1.79 -6.93 6.50
CA PRO A 106 2.16 -8.31 6.84
C PRO A 106 2.58 -8.48 8.31
N SER A 107 2.75 -7.37 9.05
CA SER A 107 3.23 -7.38 10.42
C SER A 107 2.32 -8.22 11.35
N PRO A 108 2.90 -9.03 12.27
CA PRO A 108 2.16 -9.77 13.28
C PRO A 108 1.73 -8.92 14.47
N GLN A 109 2.09 -7.62 14.49
CA GLN A 109 1.82 -6.72 15.61
C GLN A 109 0.34 -6.72 16.02
N ARG A 110 0.11 -6.73 17.33
CA ARG A 110 -1.23 -6.62 17.90
C ARG A 110 -1.64 -5.17 18.07
N TYR A 111 -0.67 -4.30 18.36
CA TYR A 111 -0.88 -2.86 18.52
C TYR A 111 -0.07 -2.07 17.50
N ALA A 112 -0.57 -0.90 17.11
CA ALA A 112 0.10 -0.06 16.12
C ALA A 112 1.43 0.54 16.59
N SER A 113 1.67 0.59 17.90
CA SER A 113 2.88 1.11 18.53
C SER A 113 3.99 0.07 18.70
N ASP A 114 3.70 -1.22 18.49
CA ASP A 114 4.67 -2.28 18.71
C ASP A 114 5.79 -2.16 17.66
N TYR A 115 7.06 -2.25 18.07
CA TYR A 115 8.15 -2.48 17.12
C TYR A 115 8.29 -3.99 16.91
N GLN A 116 8.33 -4.44 15.65
CA GLN A 116 8.66 -5.83 15.32
C GLN A 116 9.81 -5.83 14.32
N PRO A 117 10.90 -6.58 14.59
CA PRO A 117 11.92 -6.79 13.58
C PRO A 117 11.31 -7.51 12.37
N PRO A 118 11.85 -7.35 11.15
CA PRO A 118 11.32 -7.94 9.93
C PRO A 118 11.69 -9.43 9.80
N THR A 119 11.46 -10.21 10.85
CA THR A 119 11.67 -11.66 10.93
C THR A 119 10.43 -12.46 10.54
N TYR A 120 9.33 -11.78 10.26
CA TYR A 120 8.06 -12.40 9.87
C TYR A 120 7.96 -12.58 8.34
N THR A 121 6.87 -13.22 7.92
CA THR A 121 6.58 -13.55 6.52
C THR A 121 5.28 -12.90 6.08
N LEU A 122 4.92 -13.06 4.80
CA LEU A 122 3.62 -12.62 4.26
C LEU A 122 2.44 -13.51 4.68
N TRP A 123 2.64 -14.48 5.59
CA TRP A 123 1.66 -15.52 5.95
C TRP A 123 0.29 -14.98 6.35
N TYR A 124 0.24 -13.85 7.06
CA TYR A 124 -1.01 -13.27 7.53
C TYR A 124 -1.86 -12.60 6.44
N LEU A 125 -1.32 -12.44 5.23
CA LEU A 125 -2.05 -11.93 4.08
C LEU A 125 -2.79 -13.08 3.38
N GLU A 126 -4.03 -12.84 2.97
CA GLU A 126 -4.76 -13.79 2.14
C GLU A 126 -4.03 -14.08 0.82
N PRO A 127 -4.22 -15.25 0.18
CA PRO A 127 -3.49 -15.62 -1.03
C PRO A 127 -3.56 -14.56 -2.14
N HIS A 128 -4.74 -13.99 -2.39
CA HIS A 128 -4.91 -12.96 -3.42
C HIS A 128 -4.17 -11.66 -3.07
N THR A 129 -4.23 -11.25 -1.80
CA THR A 129 -3.53 -10.08 -1.25
C THR A 129 -2.02 -10.25 -1.34
N ARG A 130 -1.50 -11.46 -1.07
CA ARG A 130 -0.06 -11.79 -1.22
C ARG A 130 0.43 -11.59 -2.64
N ILE A 131 -0.36 -12.03 -3.63
CA ILE A 131 -0.01 -11.85 -5.05
C ILE A 131 0.07 -10.36 -5.39
N SER A 132 -0.93 -9.57 -4.97
CA SER A 132 -0.95 -8.12 -5.20
C SER A 132 0.21 -7.40 -4.51
N TRP A 133 0.56 -7.82 -3.29
CA TRP A 133 1.71 -7.31 -2.54
C TRP A 133 3.02 -7.58 -3.30
N LEU A 134 3.24 -8.82 -3.76
CA LEU A 134 4.45 -9.21 -4.49
C LEU A 134 4.56 -8.51 -5.84
N LYS A 135 3.45 -8.41 -6.59
CA LYS A 135 3.43 -7.67 -7.86
C LYS A 135 3.71 -6.18 -7.67
N SER A 136 3.16 -5.58 -6.62
CA SER A 136 3.43 -4.17 -6.29
C SER A 136 4.90 -3.96 -5.98
N LEU A 137 5.51 -4.82 -5.15
CA LEU A 137 6.94 -4.74 -4.86
C LEU A 137 7.79 -4.91 -6.13
N LEU A 138 7.43 -5.85 -7.01
CA LEU A 138 8.13 -6.08 -8.28
C LEU A 138 8.14 -4.84 -9.18
N VAL A 139 6.99 -4.18 -9.34
CA VAL A 139 6.87 -2.92 -10.11
C VAL A 139 7.73 -1.82 -9.48
N ILE A 140 7.73 -1.71 -8.15
CA ILE A 140 8.54 -0.72 -7.42
C ILE A 140 10.03 -0.94 -7.69
N LEU A 141 10.52 -2.18 -7.52
CA LEU A 141 11.92 -2.54 -7.74
C LEU A 141 12.36 -2.33 -9.20
N TYR A 142 11.44 -2.53 -10.15
CA TYR A 142 11.73 -2.40 -11.57
C TYR A 142 11.72 -0.96 -12.08
N LYS A 143 10.75 -0.13 -11.66
CA LYS A 143 10.51 1.21 -12.25
C LYS A 143 11.00 2.39 -11.41
N TYR A 144 11.15 2.22 -10.11
CA TYR A 144 11.38 3.35 -9.21
C TYR A 144 12.82 3.39 -8.68
N GLN A 145 13.35 4.60 -8.51
CA GLN A 145 14.65 4.79 -7.86
C GLN A 145 14.52 4.53 -6.35
N ILE A 146 15.16 3.45 -5.91
CA ILE A 146 15.10 2.92 -4.54
C ILE A 146 16.33 3.26 -3.68
N SER A 147 17.35 3.89 -4.26
CA SER A 147 18.67 4.08 -3.63
C SER A 147 18.70 5.17 -2.56
N THR A 148 17.69 6.05 -2.51
CA THR A 148 17.67 7.20 -1.60
C THR A 148 17.10 6.82 -0.23
N SER A 149 17.86 7.08 0.83
CA SER A 149 17.38 6.97 2.22
C SER A 149 16.25 7.98 2.48
N PRO A 150 15.16 7.64 3.22
CA PRO A 150 14.91 6.41 3.98
C PRO A 150 14.20 5.30 3.18
N ARG A 151 13.87 5.52 1.90
CA ARG A 151 13.13 4.54 1.08
C ARG A 151 13.90 3.24 0.95
N SER A 152 15.22 3.32 0.83
CA SER A 152 16.11 2.15 0.75
C SER A 152 15.96 1.20 1.94
N ALA A 153 15.80 1.72 3.17
CA ALA A 153 15.62 0.89 4.37
C ALA A 153 14.27 0.16 4.39
N ILE A 154 13.20 0.82 3.95
CA ILE A 154 11.89 0.17 3.80
C ILE A 154 11.99 -0.91 2.73
N ILE A 155 12.58 -0.62 1.56
CA ILE A 155 12.75 -1.60 0.48
C ILE A 155 13.55 -2.82 0.96
N GLN A 156 14.65 -2.64 1.68
CA GLN A 156 15.40 -3.75 2.28
C GLN A 156 14.53 -4.60 3.20
N THR A 157 13.68 -3.96 4.01
CA THR A 157 12.70 -4.66 4.85
C THR A 157 11.74 -5.48 3.99
N LEU A 158 11.17 -4.90 2.93
CA LEU A 158 10.25 -5.60 2.05
C LEU A 158 10.92 -6.80 1.36
N VAL A 159 12.16 -6.65 0.88
CA VAL A 159 12.93 -7.76 0.30
C VAL A 159 13.19 -8.85 1.33
N GLN A 160 13.53 -8.49 2.57
CA GLN A 160 13.70 -9.46 3.66
C GLN A 160 12.43 -10.25 3.93
N LEU A 161 11.25 -9.62 3.90
CA LEU A 161 9.98 -10.33 4.04
C LEU A 161 9.73 -11.33 2.92
N VAL A 162 10.13 -11.03 1.69
CA VAL A 162 10.08 -11.99 0.56
C VAL A 162 10.99 -13.17 0.84
N ILE A 163 12.25 -12.92 1.23
CA ILE A 163 13.23 -13.97 1.55
C ILE A 163 12.68 -14.88 2.65
N ASN A 164 12.24 -14.32 3.78
CA ASN A 164 11.66 -15.09 4.88
C ASN A 164 10.46 -15.92 4.43
N THR A 165 9.62 -15.37 3.55
CA THR A 165 8.43 -16.07 3.03
C THR A 165 8.83 -17.26 2.17
N VAL A 166 9.82 -17.11 1.30
CA VAL A 166 10.36 -18.18 0.45
C VAL A 166 11.07 -19.24 1.30
N ASP A 167 11.89 -18.84 2.26
CA ASP A 167 12.57 -19.75 3.18
C ASP A 167 11.58 -20.57 4.00
N ALA A 168 10.47 -19.96 4.45
CA ALA A 168 9.41 -20.67 5.17
C ALA A 168 8.65 -21.70 4.29
N GLN A 169 8.71 -21.59 2.96
CA GLN A 169 8.17 -22.63 2.06
C GLN A 169 9.09 -23.84 1.95
N HIS A 170 10.38 -23.70 2.27
CA HIS A 170 11.32 -24.82 2.24
C HIS A 170 11.09 -25.68 3.48
N HIS A 171 10.36 -26.78 3.29
CA HIS A 171 10.22 -27.80 4.33
C HIS A 171 11.58 -28.44 4.62
N ARG A 172 12.18 -28.09 5.77
CA ARG A 172 13.33 -28.82 6.31
C ARG A 172 12.83 -29.95 7.20
N CYS A 173 12.46 -31.08 6.59
CA CYS A 173 12.37 -32.32 7.35
C CYS A 173 13.78 -32.66 7.88
N LYS A 174 13.88 -32.93 9.19
CA LYS A 174 15.06 -33.54 9.82
C LYS A 174 14.76 -35.00 10.09
#